data_AF-A0A662KUD4-F1
#
_entry.id   AF-A0A662KUD4-F1
#
_cell.length_a   1.000
_cell.length_b   1.000
_cell.length_c   1.000
_cell.angle_alpha   90.00
_cell.angle_beta   90.00
_cell.angle_gamma   90.00
#
_symmetry.space_group_name_H-M   'P 1'
#
loop_
_entity.id
_entity.type
_entity.pdbx_description
1 polymer ?
#
loop_
_entity_poly.entity_id
_entity_poly.type
_entity_poly.pdbx_seq_one_letter_code
_entity_poly.pdbx_strand_id
1 'polypeptide(L)'
;MHLTKEQERMLEGEHGEIVAKMMRLLVRLGDVYDASKMIPVASVQVAGVSYKSIGDAGLEFLQDIAKEARVKVLTFLNPAGMDLENWREMGIDEEFAKKQVAIIEAFKKMGIVISATCTPY
;
A
#
# COMPACT_ATOMS: atom_id res chain seq x y z
N MET A 1 -0.98 24.15 2.94
CA MET A 1 0.04 23.24 2.37
C MET A 1 0.82 23.90 1.22
N HIS A 2 2.16 23.91 1.26
CA HIS A 2 3.04 24.33 0.16
C HIS A 2 3.56 23.09 -0.60
N LEU A 3 3.33 23.05 -1.91
CA LEU A 3 3.76 21.96 -2.78
C LEU A 3 4.98 22.36 -3.62
N THR A 4 5.85 21.39 -3.88
CA THR A 4 6.91 21.53 -4.89
C THR A 4 6.33 21.41 -6.30
N LYS A 5 7.07 21.85 -7.32
CA LYS A 5 6.65 21.71 -8.72
C LYS A 5 6.34 20.27 -9.12
N GLU A 6 7.10 19.30 -8.62
CA GLU A 6 6.82 17.88 -8.86
C GLU A 6 5.52 17.43 -8.17
N GLN A 7 5.27 17.89 -6.95
CA GLN A 7 4.04 17.58 -6.22
C GLN A 7 2.80 18.20 -6.86
N GLU A 8 2.92 19.40 -7.44
CA GLU A 8 1.88 20.04 -8.26
C GLU A 8 1.57 19.18 -9.50
N ARG A 9 2.59 18.78 -10.26
CA ARG A 9 2.42 17.87 -11.42
C ARG A 9 1.77 16.54 -11.05
N MET A 10 2.15 15.94 -9.92
CA MET A 10 1.51 14.74 -9.39
C MET A 10 0.03 14.97 -9.11
N LEU A 11 -0.32 16.10 -8.49
CA LEU A 11 -1.69 16.47 -8.16
C LEU A 11 -2.55 16.72 -9.41
N GLU A 12 -1.95 17.31 -10.45
CA GLU A 12 -2.58 17.64 -11.72
C GLU A 12 -2.77 16.41 -12.63
N GLY A 13 -2.14 15.28 -12.31
CA GLY A 13 -2.33 14.01 -13.03
C GLY A 13 -1.27 13.67 -14.07
N GLU A 14 -0.18 14.43 -14.14
CA GLU A 14 0.92 14.16 -15.08
C GLU A 14 1.61 12.81 -14.81
N HIS A 15 1.44 12.25 -13.61
CA HIS A 15 2.00 10.96 -13.21
C HIS A 15 0.96 9.83 -13.16
N GLY A 16 -0.22 10.03 -13.76
CA GLY A 16 -1.31 9.07 -13.79
C GLY A 16 -2.36 9.30 -12.71
N GLU A 17 -3.54 8.71 -12.93
CA GLU A 17 -4.74 8.99 -12.15
C GLU A 17 -4.63 8.52 -10.69
N ILE A 18 -4.08 7.32 -10.47
CA ILE A 18 -3.85 6.78 -9.13
C ILE A 18 -2.91 7.70 -8.32
N VAL A 19 -1.83 8.18 -8.91
CA VAL A 19 -0.88 9.10 -8.24
C VAL A 19 -1.58 10.40 -7.87
N ALA A 20 -2.37 10.98 -8.78
CA ALA A 20 -3.14 12.20 -8.49
C ALA A 20 -4.18 11.99 -7.39
N LYS A 21 -4.86 10.84 -7.36
CA LYS A 21 -5.82 10.47 -6.31
C LYS A 21 -5.13 10.37 -4.94
N MET A 22 -3.98 9.71 -4.86
CA MET A 22 -3.20 9.60 -3.62
C MET A 22 -2.63 10.96 -3.19
N MET A 23 -2.13 11.76 -4.13
CA MET A 23 -1.62 13.10 -3.85
C MET A 23 -2.73 14.02 -3.32
N ARG A 24 -3.94 13.97 -3.90
CA ARG A 24 -5.12 14.68 -3.37
C ARG A 24 -5.41 14.31 -1.91
N LEU A 25 -5.35 13.02 -1.56
CA LEU A 25 -5.55 12.58 -0.18
C LEU A 25 -4.50 13.19 0.75
N LEU A 26 -3.22 13.13 0.38
CA LEU A 26 -2.14 13.69 1.19
C LEU A 26 -2.26 15.21 1.37
N VAL A 27 -2.63 15.95 0.32
CA VAL A 27 -2.86 17.40 0.40
C VAL A 27 -4.02 17.69 1.36
N ARG A 28 -5.14 16.97 1.24
CA ARG A 28 -6.30 17.14 2.13
C ARG A 28 -5.97 16.86 3.59
N LEU A 29 -5.24 15.78 3.88
CA LEU A 29 -4.75 15.50 5.23
C LEU A 29 -3.85 16.63 5.73
N GLY A 30 -2.96 17.11 4.86
CA GLY A 30 -2.13 18.27 5.11
C GLY A 30 -2.92 19.50 5.54
N ASP A 31 -3.97 19.85 4.81
CA ASP A 31 -4.83 20.99 5.12
C ASP A 31 -5.59 20.79 6.44
N VAL A 32 -6.07 19.57 6.72
CA VAL A 32 -6.77 19.23 7.97
C VAL A 32 -5.86 19.40 9.18
N TYR A 33 -4.58 19.05 9.06
CA TYR A 33 -3.60 19.16 10.14
C TYR A 33 -2.85 20.50 10.16
N ASP A 34 -3.27 21.47 9.34
CA ASP A 34 -2.59 22.76 9.14
C ASP A 34 -1.08 22.61 8.85
N ALA A 35 -0.74 21.57 8.09
CA ALA A 35 0.64 21.26 7.73
C ALA A 35 1.15 22.23 6.66
N SER A 36 2.30 22.83 6.92
CA SER A 36 2.93 23.78 6.00
C SER A 36 3.53 23.10 4.76
N LYS A 37 4.09 21.89 4.88
CA LYS A 37 4.72 21.14 3.77
C LYS A 37 4.78 19.64 4.05
N MET A 38 4.98 18.85 3.00
CA MET A 38 5.33 17.42 3.12
C MET A 38 6.83 17.25 3.43
N ILE A 39 7.17 16.19 4.15
CA ILE A 39 8.57 15.84 4.47
C ILE A 39 8.96 14.62 3.63
N PRO A 40 10.11 14.64 2.91
CA PRO A 40 10.57 13.49 2.16
C PRO A 40 10.98 12.35 3.09
N VAL A 41 10.68 11.12 2.68
CA VAL A 41 11.05 9.90 3.39
C VAL A 41 11.98 9.06 2.53
N ALA A 42 12.91 8.33 3.16
CA ALA A 42 13.81 7.42 2.46
C ALA A 42 13.23 6.00 2.33
N SER A 43 12.38 5.59 3.28
CA SER A 43 11.71 4.29 3.29
C SER A 43 10.40 4.34 4.08
N VAL A 44 9.52 3.38 3.82
CA VAL A 44 8.22 3.24 4.52
C VAL A 44 7.86 1.77 4.76
N GLN A 45 6.93 1.54 5.69
CA GLN A 45 6.27 0.25 5.91
C GLN A 45 4.77 0.36 5.64
N VAL A 46 4.24 -0.59 4.87
CA VAL A 46 2.80 -0.66 4.56
C VAL A 46 2.10 -1.59 5.55
N ALA A 47 1.08 -1.06 6.22
CA ALA A 47 0.16 -1.79 7.07
C ALA A 47 -1.12 -2.19 6.32
N GLY A 48 -2.02 -2.93 6.98
CA GLY A 48 -3.29 -3.34 6.36
C GLY A 48 -3.12 -4.43 5.29
N VAL A 49 -2.23 -5.40 5.55
CA VAL A 49 -1.87 -6.47 4.59
C VAL A 49 -2.81 -7.68 4.68
N SER A 50 -3.49 -7.84 5.82
CA SER A 50 -4.32 -9.02 6.08
C SER A 50 -5.64 -8.94 5.32
N TYR A 51 -6.01 -10.00 4.62
CA TYR A 51 -7.33 -10.14 4.01
C TYR A 51 -8.45 -10.00 5.06
N LYS A 52 -8.21 -10.45 6.30
CA LYS A 52 -9.14 -10.27 7.42
C LYS A 52 -9.45 -8.80 7.71
N SER A 53 -8.47 -7.92 7.49
CA SER A 53 -8.61 -6.47 7.76
C SER A 53 -9.23 -5.71 6.59
N ILE A 54 -8.89 -6.06 5.36
CA ILE A 54 -9.24 -5.24 4.19
C ILE A 54 -10.38 -5.83 3.34
N GLY A 55 -10.65 -7.13 3.48
CA GLY A 55 -11.70 -7.84 2.75
C GLY A 55 -11.57 -7.75 1.23
N ASP A 56 -12.66 -8.05 0.53
CA ASP A 56 -12.71 -8.05 -0.93
C ASP A 56 -12.51 -6.64 -1.51
N ALA A 57 -13.14 -5.63 -0.90
CA ALA A 57 -13.00 -4.25 -1.35
C ALA A 57 -11.54 -3.76 -1.30
N GLY A 58 -10.80 -4.14 -0.25
CA GLY A 58 -9.38 -3.82 -0.15
C GLY A 58 -8.52 -4.59 -1.16
N LEU A 59 -8.82 -5.86 -1.40
CA LEU A 59 -8.14 -6.64 -2.43
C LEU A 59 -8.34 -6.03 -3.82
N GLU A 60 -9.58 -5.73 -4.20
CA GLU A 60 -9.91 -5.09 -5.49
C GLU A 60 -9.19 -3.75 -5.63
N PHE A 61 -9.23 -2.92 -4.60
CA PHE A 61 -8.55 -1.64 -4.57
C PHE A 61 -7.03 -1.77 -4.79
N LEU A 62 -6.38 -2.72 -4.11
CA LEU A 62 -4.94 -2.98 -4.29
C LEU A 62 -4.62 -3.51 -5.69
N GLN A 63 -5.48 -4.36 -6.26
CA GLN A 63 -5.30 -4.87 -7.61
C GLN A 63 -5.42 -3.78 -8.67
N ASP A 64 -6.31 -2.80 -8.47
CA ASP A 64 -6.43 -1.65 -9.38
C ASP A 64 -5.21 -0.75 -9.32
N ILE A 65 -4.72 -0.43 -8.11
CA ILE A 65 -3.49 0.35 -7.94
C ILE A 65 -2.30 -0.36 -8.62
N ALA A 66 -2.19 -1.68 -8.43
CA ALA A 66 -1.08 -2.48 -8.96
C ALA A 66 -1.02 -2.51 -10.50
N LYS A 67 -2.08 -2.10 -11.21
CA LYS A 67 -2.09 -1.99 -12.68
C LYS A 67 -1.40 -0.72 -13.16
N GLU A 68 -1.45 0.35 -12.38
CA GLU A 68 -1.12 1.71 -12.86
C GLU A 68 0.01 2.38 -12.07
N ALA A 69 0.25 1.96 -10.83
CA ALA A 69 1.18 2.64 -9.93
C ALA A 69 2.20 1.68 -9.30
N ARG A 70 3.37 2.25 -9.00
CA ARG A 70 4.47 1.60 -8.28
C ARG A 70 5.00 2.51 -7.19
N VAL A 71 5.58 1.92 -6.16
CA VAL A 71 6.22 2.67 -5.08
C VAL A 71 7.45 3.44 -5.58
N LYS A 72 7.73 4.59 -4.98
CA LYS A 72 8.83 5.49 -5.36
C LYS A 72 10.04 5.41 -4.41
N VAL A 73 9.84 4.85 -3.22
CA VAL A 73 10.87 4.68 -2.18
C VAL A 73 10.88 3.24 -1.69
N LEU A 74 11.96 2.84 -1.01
CA LEU A 74 12.07 1.51 -0.43
C LEU A 74 10.89 1.24 0.50
N THR A 75 10.07 0.27 0.14
CA THR A 75 8.81 -0.02 0.82
C THR A 75 8.81 -1.47 1.28
N PHE A 76 8.61 -1.67 2.57
CA PHE A 76 8.51 -2.99 3.19
C PHE A 76 7.07 -3.32 3.55
N LEU A 77 6.76 -4.61 3.53
CA LEU A 77 5.44 -5.11 3.85
C LEU A 77 5.37 -5.64 5.29
N ASN A 78 4.34 -5.21 6.02
CA ASN A 78 3.97 -5.81 7.30
C ASN A 78 3.54 -7.29 7.13
N PRO A 79 3.42 -8.04 8.24
CA PRO A 79 2.99 -9.43 8.18
C PRO A 79 1.67 -9.61 7.44
N ALA A 80 1.60 -10.68 6.67
CA ALA A 80 0.36 -11.12 6.05
C ALA A 80 -0.64 -11.62 7.11
N GLY A 81 -1.90 -11.79 6.71
CA GLY A 81 -2.94 -12.35 7.59
C GLY A 81 -2.76 -13.82 7.96
N MET A 82 -1.73 -14.48 7.43
CA MET A 82 -1.36 -15.87 7.67
C MET A 82 0.12 -16.09 7.32
N ASP A 83 0.68 -17.23 7.72
CA ASP A 83 1.96 -17.70 7.20
C ASP A 83 1.86 -18.00 5.69
N LEU A 84 2.76 -17.49 4.87
CA LEU A 84 2.65 -17.64 3.41
C LEU A 84 3.03 -19.04 2.90
N GLU A 85 3.73 -19.82 3.71
CA GLU A 85 4.26 -21.15 3.35
C GLU A 85 3.49 -22.26 4.07
N ASN A 86 3.26 -22.10 5.37
CA ASN A 86 2.76 -23.15 6.27
C ASN A 86 1.25 -23.02 6.60
N TRP A 87 0.52 -22.11 5.94
CA TRP A 87 -0.90 -21.86 6.26
C TRP A 87 -1.78 -23.11 6.24
N ARG A 88 -1.46 -24.11 5.40
CA ARG A 88 -2.19 -25.38 5.34
C ARG A 88 -2.07 -26.18 6.63
N GLU A 89 -0.85 -26.30 7.16
CA GLU A 89 -0.57 -27.00 8.42
C GLU A 89 -1.21 -26.28 9.61
N MET A 90 -1.33 -24.96 9.50
CA MET A 90 -2.03 -24.12 10.48
C MET A 90 -3.56 -24.18 10.36
N GLY A 91 -4.11 -24.95 9.41
CA GLY A 91 -5.56 -25.10 9.23
C GLY A 91 -6.26 -23.85 8.72
N ILE A 92 -5.56 -22.97 7.99
CA ILE A 92 -6.15 -21.78 7.38
C ILE A 92 -7.04 -22.19 6.21
N ASP A 93 -8.22 -21.57 6.13
CA ASP A 93 -9.18 -21.76 5.05
C ASP A 93 -8.56 -21.44 3.68
N GLU A 94 -8.84 -22.28 2.69
CA GLU A 94 -8.23 -22.20 1.37
C GLU A 94 -8.66 -20.93 0.61
N GLU A 95 -9.91 -20.50 0.75
CA GLU A 95 -10.40 -19.29 0.10
C GLU A 95 -9.78 -18.04 0.73
N PHE A 96 -9.65 -18.02 2.06
CA PHE A 96 -8.87 -16.99 2.75
C PHE A 96 -7.43 -16.95 2.22
N ALA A 97 -6.79 -18.10 2.11
CA ALA A 97 -5.40 -18.19 1.67
C ALA A 97 -5.20 -17.69 0.23
N LYS A 98 -6.09 -18.07 -0.70
CA LYS A 98 -6.08 -17.57 -2.09
C LYS A 98 -6.17 -16.06 -2.14
N LYS A 99 -7.10 -15.46 -1.40
CA LYS A 99 -7.28 -14.01 -1.37
C LYS A 99 -6.10 -13.30 -0.72
N GLN A 100 -5.55 -13.86 0.36
CA GLN A 100 -4.35 -13.33 1.00
C GLN A 100 -3.14 -13.37 0.05
N VAL A 101 -2.94 -14.46 -0.70
CA VAL A 101 -1.88 -14.55 -1.72
C VAL A 101 -2.09 -13.52 -2.82
N ALA A 102 -3.33 -13.30 -3.27
CA ALA A 102 -3.63 -12.27 -4.27
C ALA A 102 -3.26 -10.85 -3.81
N ILE A 103 -3.43 -10.55 -2.51
CA ILE A 103 -2.95 -9.29 -1.90
C ILE A 103 -1.42 -9.20 -2.00
N ILE A 104 -0.70 -10.27 -1.66
CA ILE A 104 0.77 -10.30 -1.73
C ILE A 104 1.25 -10.07 -3.16
N GLU A 105 0.61 -10.70 -4.15
CA GLU A 105 0.96 -10.51 -5.56
C GLU A 105 0.69 -9.08 -6.05
N ALA A 106 -0.38 -8.42 -5.57
CA ALA A 106 -0.63 -7.01 -5.86
C ALA A 106 0.51 -6.11 -5.32
N PHE A 107 0.95 -6.35 -4.07
CA PHE A 107 2.08 -5.62 -3.49
C PHE A 107 3.41 -5.87 -4.24
N LYS A 108 3.69 -7.11 -4.65
CA LYS A 108 4.87 -7.42 -5.49
C LYS A 108 4.85 -6.64 -6.80
N LYS A 109 3.70 -6.59 -7.49
CA LYS A 109 3.54 -5.84 -8.75
C LYS A 109 3.79 -4.34 -8.59
N MET A 110 3.47 -3.78 -7.43
CA MET A 110 3.76 -2.39 -7.08
C MET A 110 5.25 -2.14 -6.75
N GLY A 111 6.09 -3.17 -6.67
CA GLY A 111 7.52 -3.06 -6.33
C GLY A 111 7.81 -3.06 -4.83
N ILE A 112 6.89 -3.56 -4.00
CA ILE A 112 7.07 -3.65 -2.55
C ILE A 112 7.90 -4.87 -2.18
N VAL A 113 8.79 -4.71 -1.20
CA VAL A 113 9.57 -5.81 -0.62
C VAL A 113 8.66 -6.59 0.34
N ILE A 114 8.41 -7.85 0.00
CA ILE A 114 7.60 -8.77 0.80
C ILE A 114 8.46 -9.34 1.93
N SER A 115 8.76 -8.50 2.92
CA SER A 115 9.44 -8.95 4.15
C SER A 115 8.51 -9.85 4.96
N ALA A 116 7.27 -9.41 5.23
CA ALA A 116 6.27 -10.14 6.00
C ALA A 116 6.76 -10.68 7.36
N THR A 117 7.79 -10.06 7.94
CA THR A 117 8.55 -10.60 9.08
C THR A 117 8.42 -9.79 10.38
N CYS A 118 7.66 -8.70 10.42
CA CYS A 118 7.56 -7.91 11.65
C CYS A 118 6.80 -8.70 12.73
N THR A 119 7.37 -8.84 13.92
CA THR A 119 6.67 -9.42 15.06
C THR A 119 6.32 -8.31 16.04
N PRO A 120 5.06 -8.17 16.49
CA PRO A 120 4.75 -7.27 17.59
C PRO A 120 5.48 -7.76 18.85
N TYR A 121 6.21 -6.86 19.50
CA TYR A 121 6.95 -7.07 20.75
C TYR A 121 6.06 -6.81 21.97
#